data_AF-F8J3E8-F1
#
_entry.id   AF-F8J3E8-F1
#
_cell.length_a   1.000
_cell.length_b   1.000
_cell.length_c   1.000
_cell.angle_alpha   90.00
_cell.angle_beta   90.00
_cell.angle_gamma   90.00
#
_symmetry.space_group_name_H-M   'P 1'
#
loop_
_entity.id
_entity.type
_entity.pdbx_description
1 polymer ?
#
loop_
_entity_poly.entity_id
_entity_poly.type
_entity_poly.pdbx_seq_one_letter_code
_entity_poly.pdbx_strand_id
1 'polypeptide(L)'
;MNIERQSIHVWFVCDQQLSCPKLLRDYHSILNVDELAQYKRFHYDSHRHQYLVTRALVKSTLSRYYPQISPKQWRFNKSRYGKPAILNHVDTPLYFNISHTNGLVTLALTRENEIGVDIEWTQRHRNIAEVAKHYFSPPEIKALQEMAAPQRHIYFFELWTLKEAYIKACGQGMSIPLNQFHFQRSKQHIDIRYTQPTPLSNECYQFWQFQFAANYQGALAIKSKSNSDYHHSLHFKKVVPLTNVEESINIPHFPHSFA
;
A
#
# COMPACT_ATOMS: atom_id res chain seq x y z
N MET A 1 17.85 8.67 -7.89
CA MET A 1 17.28 9.08 -6.59
C MET A 1 17.84 8.17 -5.53
N ASN A 2 18.27 8.70 -4.38
CA ASN A 2 18.61 7.88 -3.23
C ASN A 2 17.44 7.90 -2.23
N ILE A 3 17.27 6.81 -1.50
CA ILE A 3 16.38 6.74 -0.34
C ILE A 3 17.26 6.40 0.85
N GLU A 4 17.20 7.23 1.87
CA GLU A 4 17.92 6.98 3.12
C GLU A 4 17.33 5.75 3.80
N ARG A 5 18.11 5.11 4.68
CA ARG A 5 17.73 3.83 5.30
C ARG A 5 16.40 3.93 6.05
N GLN A 6 16.16 5.05 6.73
CA GLN A 6 14.98 5.31 7.54
C GLN A 6 13.89 6.08 6.77
N SER A 7 14.03 6.27 5.46
CA SER A 7 13.01 6.94 4.66
C SER A 7 12.04 5.94 4.05
N ILE A 8 10.77 6.28 4.08
CA ILE A 8 9.71 5.59 3.36
C ILE A 8 9.19 6.54 2.29
N HIS A 9 9.33 6.15 1.02
CA HIS A 9 8.78 6.92 -0.09
C HIS A 9 7.46 6.30 -0.53
N VAL A 10 6.41 7.12 -0.60
CA VAL A 10 5.05 6.70 -0.96
C VAL A 10 4.63 7.45 -2.21
N TRP A 11 4.48 6.73 -3.31
CA TRP A 11 4.20 7.27 -4.63
C TRP A 11 2.76 7.05 -5.01
N PHE A 12 2.11 8.07 -5.57
CA PHE A 12 0.73 8.03 -6.02
C PHE A 12 0.62 8.35 -7.51
N VAL A 13 -0.34 7.66 -8.16
CA VAL A 13 -0.78 7.95 -9.52
C VAL A 13 -2.30 7.99 -9.54
N CYS A 14 -2.87 9.10 -9.99
CA CYS A 14 -4.30 9.20 -10.25
C CYS A 14 -4.60 8.57 -11.61
N ASP A 15 -5.09 7.33 -11.62
CA ASP A 15 -5.23 6.54 -12.86
C ASP A 15 -6.29 7.11 -13.82
N GLN A 16 -7.37 7.69 -13.30
CA GLN A 16 -8.47 8.31 -14.05
C GLN A 16 -8.02 9.54 -14.86
N GLN A 17 -6.93 10.19 -14.45
CA GLN A 17 -6.40 11.36 -15.14
C GLN A 17 -5.49 10.99 -16.33
N LEU A 18 -5.15 9.70 -16.50
CA LEU A 18 -4.21 9.22 -17.50
C LEU A 18 -4.94 8.64 -18.71
N SER A 19 -5.33 9.49 -19.67
CA SER A 19 -5.99 9.06 -20.91
C SER A 19 -5.18 9.30 -22.18
N CYS A 20 -3.98 9.93 -22.08
CA CYS A 20 -3.15 10.28 -23.23
C CYS A 20 -2.73 9.02 -24.03
N PRO A 21 -3.11 8.88 -25.31
CA PRO A 21 -2.83 7.67 -26.10
C PRO A 21 -1.33 7.38 -26.28
N LYS A 22 -0.50 8.42 -26.39
CA LYS A 22 0.96 8.26 -26.45
C LYS A 22 1.49 7.61 -25.17
N LEU A 23 1.08 8.13 -24.02
CA LEU A 23 1.51 7.64 -22.73
C LEU A 23 1.09 6.19 -22.48
N LEU A 24 -0.15 5.83 -22.86
CA LEU A 24 -0.63 4.45 -22.75
C LEU A 24 0.14 3.48 -23.65
N ARG A 25 0.53 3.91 -24.87
CA ARG A 25 1.43 3.12 -25.73
C ARG A 25 2.80 2.93 -25.08
N ASP A 26 3.35 3.97 -24.46
CA ASP A 26 4.63 3.88 -23.75
C ASP A 26 4.53 2.90 -22.56
N TYR A 27 3.44 2.93 -21.79
CA TYR A 27 3.18 1.97 -20.71
C TYR A 27 3.06 0.54 -21.21
N HIS A 28 2.42 0.35 -22.35
CA HIS A 28 2.29 -0.98 -22.95
C HIS A 28 3.66 -1.49 -23.44
N SER A 29 4.53 -0.62 -23.95
CA SER A 29 5.84 -0.98 -24.51
C SER A 29 6.83 -1.55 -23.49
N ILE A 30 6.64 -1.25 -22.20
CA ILE A 30 7.51 -1.70 -21.11
C ILE A 30 7.06 -3.02 -20.48
N LEU A 31 5.88 -3.55 -20.84
CA LEU A 31 5.40 -4.83 -20.31
C LEU A 31 6.28 -5.98 -20.81
N ASN A 32 6.60 -6.94 -19.93
CA ASN A 32 7.19 -8.21 -20.34
C ASN A 32 6.10 -9.18 -20.83
N VAL A 33 6.52 -10.36 -21.30
CA VAL A 33 5.61 -11.36 -21.90
C VAL A 33 4.51 -11.80 -20.93
N ASP A 34 4.85 -12.10 -19.68
CA ASP A 34 3.89 -12.53 -18.65
C ASP A 34 2.94 -11.40 -18.26
N GLU A 35 3.47 -10.18 -18.15
CA GLU A 35 2.68 -8.98 -17.85
C GLU A 35 1.69 -8.66 -18.97
N LEU A 36 2.11 -8.83 -20.23
CA LEU A 36 1.26 -8.65 -21.40
C LEU A 36 0.16 -9.73 -21.46
N ALA A 37 0.49 -10.98 -21.15
CA ALA A 37 -0.49 -12.06 -21.05
C ALA A 37 -1.54 -11.75 -19.97
N GLN A 38 -1.12 -11.31 -18.78
CA GLN A 38 -2.02 -10.90 -17.71
C GLN A 38 -2.88 -9.69 -18.11
N TYR A 39 -2.30 -8.68 -18.75
CA TYR A 39 -3.02 -7.51 -19.25
C TYR A 39 -4.18 -7.92 -20.18
N LYS A 40 -3.93 -8.84 -21.12
CA LYS A 40 -4.94 -9.34 -22.06
C LYS A 40 -6.06 -10.17 -21.40
N ARG A 41 -5.84 -10.71 -20.21
CA ARG A 41 -6.82 -11.55 -19.49
C ARG A 41 -7.89 -10.75 -18.76
N PHE A 42 -7.68 -9.47 -18.48
CA PHE A 42 -8.71 -8.66 -17.86
C PHE A 42 -9.86 -8.42 -18.84
N HIS A 43 -11.09 -8.70 -18.41
CA HIS A 43 -12.29 -8.51 -19.23
C HIS A 43 -12.68 -7.03 -19.37
N TYR A 44 -12.63 -6.29 -18.26
CA TYR A 44 -13.03 -4.89 -18.21
C TYR A 44 -11.86 -3.94 -18.53
N ASP A 45 -12.12 -2.91 -19.34
CA ASP A 45 -11.14 -1.89 -19.72
C ASP A 45 -10.58 -1.13 -18.52
N SER A 46 -11.41 -0.86 -17.51
CA SER A 46 -10.96 -0.22 -16.27
C SER A 46 -9.88 -1.03 -15.56
N HIS A 47 -10.04 -2.35 -15.47
CA HIS A 47 -9.05 -3.23 -14.85
C HIS A 47 -7.79 -3.36 -15.72
N ARG A 48 -7.93 -3.42 -17.05
CA ARG A 48 -6.79 -3.37 -18.00
C ARG A 48 -5.97 -2.10 -17.80
N HIS A 49 -6.66 -0.97 -17.74
CA HIS A 49 -6.08 0.36 -17.55
C HIS A 49 -5.34 0.48 -16.22
N GLN A 50 -6.00 0.12 -15.11
CA GLN A 50 -5.40 0.17 -13.78
C GLN A 50 -4.19 -0.76 -13.66
N TYR A 51 -4.24 -1.95 -14.26
CA TYR A 51 -3.10 -2.86 -14.32
C TYR A 51 -1.92 -2.24 -15.09
N LEU A 52 -2.19 -1.64 -16.24
CA LEU A 52 -1.18 -0.98 -17.07
C LEU A 52 -0.50 0.19 -16.33
N VAL A 53 -1.30 1.07 -15.72
CA VAL A 53 -0.82 2.20 -14.90
C VAL A 53 0.00 1.69 -13.71
N THR A 54 -0.45 0.63 -13.03
CA THR A 54 0.28 0.03 -11.91
C THR A 54 1.66 -0.47 -12.34
N ARG A 55 1.76 -1.16 -13.49
CA ARG A 55 3.05 -1.62 -14.02
C ARG A 55 3.96 -0.46 -14.40
N ALA A 56 3.42 0.58 -15.01
CA ALA A 56 4.17 1.78 -15.32
C ALA A 56 4.70 2.48 -14.06
N LEU A 57 3.87 2.65 -13.04
CA LEU A 57 4.27 3.22 -11.75
C LEU A 57 5.44 2.43 -11.15
N VAL A 58 5.27 1.12 -10.97
CA VAL A 58 6.28 0.28 -10.31
C VAL A 58 7.60 0.29 -11.07
N LYS A 59 7.57 -0.03 -12.37
CA LYS A 59 8.80 -0.18 -13.16
C LYS A 59 9.52 1.15 -13.33
N SER A 60 8.80 2.24 -13.58
CA SER A 60 9.42 3.55 -13.74
C SER A 60 9.98 4.10 -12.42
N THR A 61 9.26 3.92 -11.31
CA THR A 61 9.73 4.36 -9.99
C THR A 61 10.94 3.56 -9.52
N LEU A 62 10.97 2.23 -9.70
CA LEU A 62 12.15 1.43 -9.35
C LEU A 62 13.39 1.86 -10.15
N SER A 63 13.24 2.18 -11.45
CA SER A 63 14.34 2.73 -12.27
C SER A 63 14.83 4.10 -11.78
N ARG A 64 14.03 4.87 -11.02
CA ARG A 64 14.52 6.10 -10.36
C ARG A 64 15.55 5.80 -9.26
N TYR A 65 15.45 4.63 -8.61
CA TYR A 65 16.39 4.19 -7.56
C TYR A 65 17.53 3.32 -8.10
N TYR A 66 17.33 2.67 -9.23
CA TYR A 66 18.36 1.92 -9.96
C TYR A 66 18.40 2.36 -11.44
N PRO A 67 19.04 3.51 -11.73
CA PRO A 67 19.08 4.08 -13.08
C PRO A 67 19.70 3.16 -14.14
N GLN A 68 20.52 2.19 -13.72
CA GLN A 68 21.13 1.19 -14.59
C GLN A 68 20.15 0.11 -15.10
N ILE A 69 18.95 0.00 -14.51
CA ILE A 69 17.92 -0.95 -14.92
C ILE A 69 16.78 -0.16 -15.55
N SER A 70 16.57 -0.33 -16.86
CA SER A 70 15.46 0.32 -17.55
C SER A 70 14.10 -0.27 -17.13
N PRO A 71 12.99 0.49 -17.27
CA PRO A 71 11.66 0.02 -16.87
C PRO A 71 11.28 -1.34 -17.47
N LYS A 72 11.69 -1.65 -18.71
CA LYS A 72 11.37 -2.92 -19.38
C LYS A 72 12.13 -4.12 -18.80
N GLN A 73 13.28 -3.90 -18.18
CA GLN A 73 14.18 -4.95 -17.66
C GLN A 73 13.79 -5.43 -16.26
N TRP A 74 12.88 -4.75 -15.56
CA TRP A 74 12.39 -5.24 -14.28
C TRP A 74 11.64 -6.55 -14.43
N ARG A 75 12.05 -7.52 -13.60
CA ARG A 75 11.44 -8.85 -13.47
C ARG A 75 10.96 -9.03 -12.05
N PHE A 76 9.76 -9.59 -11.92
CA PHE A 76 9.12 -9.85 -10.64
C PHE A 76 8.74 -11.31 -10.55
N ASN A 77 8.81 -11.85 -9.35
CA ASN A 77 8.10 -13.09 -9.00
C ASN A 77 6.94 -12.75 -8.05
N LYS A 78 6.00 -13.67 -7.91
CA LYS A 78 5.01 -13.65 -6.84
C LYS A 78 5.47 -14.59 -5.73
N SER A 79 5.42 -14.13 -4.48
CA SER A 79 5.55 -15.03 -3.33
C SER A 79 4.41 -16.06 -3.33
N ARG A 80 4.50 -17.05 -2.44
CA ARG A 80 3.43 -18.05 -2.21
C ARG A 80 2.05 -17.41 -2.01
N TYR A 81 1.99 -16.20 -1.47
CA TYR A 81 0.77 -15.47 -1.16
C TYR A 81 0.53 -14.26 -2.08
N GLY A 82 1.24 -14.20 -3.21
CA GLY A 82 0.99 -13.22 -4.27
C GLY A 82 1.73 -11.87 -4.13
N LYS A 83 2.49 -11.64 -3.06
CA LYS A 83 3.29 -10.41 -2.88
C LYS A 83 4.39 -10.37 -3.95
N PRO A 84 4.47 -9.32 -4.79
CA PRO A 84 5.53 -9.18 -5.78
C PRO A 84 6.90 -9.01 -5.13
N ALA A 85 7.92 -9.70 -5.65
CA ALA A 85 9.32 -9.56 -5.23
C ALA A 85 10.21 -9.27 -6.45
N ILE A 86 11.22 -8.41 -6.27
CA ILE A 86 12.20 -8.08 -7.31
C ILE A 86 13.10 -9.30 -7.56
N LEU A 87 13.22 -9.74 -8.82
CA LEU A 87 14.14 -10.82 -9.22
C LEU A 87 15.50 -10.31 -9.72
N ASN A 88 15.58 -9.03 -10.09
CA ASN A 88 16.83 -8.43 -10.54
C ASN A 88 17.84 -8.40 -9.38
N HIS A 89 19.10 -8.71 -9.67
CA HIS A 89 20.20 -8.50 -8.74
C HIS A 89 20.45 -7.00 -8.58
N VAL A 90 20.42 -6.52 -7.34
CA VAL A 90 20.64 -5.13 -6.97
C VAL A 90 21.53 -5.08 -5.73
N ASP A 91 22.49 -4.15 -5.68
CA ASP A 91 23.52 -4.12 -4.64
C ASP A 91 22.95 -3.82 -3.25
N THR A 92 21.90 -3.00 -3.18
CA THR A 92 21.20 -2.66 -1.95
C THR A 92 19.72 -2.93 -2.16
N PRO A 93 19.12 -3.94 -1.50
CA PRO A 93 17.72 -4.28 -1.70
C PRO A 93 16.75 -3.12 -1.45
N LEU A 94 15.66 -3.10 -2.21
CA LEU A 94 14.48 -2.28 -1.94
C LEU A 94 13.30 -3.19 -1.66
N TYR A 95 12.58 -2.87 -0.60
CA TYR A 95 11.31 -3.48 -0.28
C TYR A 95 10.20 -2.56 -0.78
N PHE A 96 9.19 -3.17 -1.40
CA PHE A 96 8.08 -2.40 -1.92
C PHE A 96 6.75 -3.11 -1.72
N ASN A 97 5.69 -2.32 -1.70
CA ASN A 97 4.33 -2.83 -1.73
C ASN A 97 3.42 -1.88 -2.49
N ILE A 98 2.36 -2.43 -3.10
CA ILE A 98 1.45 -1.70 -3.97
C ILE A 98 0.04 -1.86 -3.41
N SER A 99 -0.74 -0.79 -3.47
CA SER A 99 -2.19 -0.89 -3.38
C SER A 99 -2.85 -0.05 -4.47
N HIS A 100 -4.05 -0.40 -4.86
CA HIS A 100 -4.85 0.32 -5.82
C HIS A 100 -6.32 0.25 -5.43
N THR A 101 -7.02 1.32 -5.74
CA THR A 101 -8.46 1.48 -5.55
C THR A 101 -9.00 2.28 -6.71
N ASN A 102 -10.32 2.49 -6.77
CA ASN A 102 -10.93 3.29 -7.83
C ASN A 102 -10.27 4.67 -7.93
N GLY A 103 -9.62 5.00 -9.05
CA GLY A 103 -9.05 6.33 -9.26
C GLY A 103 -7.59 6.51 -8.84
N LEU A 104 -6.98 5.54 -8.14
CA LEU A 104 -5.70 5.76 -7.47
C LEU A 104 -4.88 4.47 -7.34
N VAL A 105 -3.59 4.57 -7.68
CA VAL A 105 -2.58 3.55 -7.38
C VAL A 105 -1.54 4.15 -6.46
N THR A 106 -1.15 3.41 -5.42
CA THR A 106 -0.06 3.78 -4.50
C THR A 106 1.04 2.71 -4.46
N LEU A 107 2.28 3.15 -4.28
CA LEU A 107 3.47 2.32 -4.16
C LEU A 107 4.33 2.84 -3.00
N ALA A 108 4.55 2.01 -1.99
CA ALA A 108 5.46 2.30 -0.89
C ALA A 108 6.82 1.61 -1.10
N LEU A 109 7.90 2.30 -0.76
CA LEU A 109 9.29 1.87 -0.93
C LEU A 109 10.13 2.19 0.30
N THR A 110 11.00 1.26 0.69
CA THR A 110 11.99 1.44 1.78
C THR A 110 13.23 0.58 1.53
N ARG A 111 14.35 0.94 2.16
CA ARG A 111 15.57 0.12 2.22
C ARG A 111 15.66 -0.76 3.47
N GLU A 112 14.76 -0.59 4.43
CA GLU A 112 14.95 -1.22 5.74
C GLU A 112 14.42 -2.65 5.80
N ASN A 113 13.11 -2.83 5.59
CA ASN A 113 12.47 -4.12 5.83
C ASN A 113 11.16 -4.28 5.04
N GLU A 114 10.53 -5.43 5.23
CA GLU A 114 9.22 -5.74 4.68
C GLU A 114 8.20 -4.65 5.00
N ILE A 115 7.60 -4.11 3.95
CA ILE A 115 6.61 -3.04 4.00
C ILE A 115 5.29 -3.51 3.37
N GLY A 116 4.20 -2.93 3.85
CA GLY A 116 2.86 -3.06 3.31
C GLY A 116 2.21 -1.69 3.24
N VAL A 117 1.47 -1.43 2.15
CA VAL A 117 0.65 -0.23 1.99
C VAL A 117 -0.74 -0.67 1.58
N ASP A 118 -1.74 0.00 2.12
CA ASP A 118 -3.10 -0.11 1.64
C ASP A 118 -3.74 1.25 1.44
N ILE A 119 -4.64 1.35 0.46
CA ILE A 119 -5.40 2.56 0.18
C ILE A 119 -6.77 2.19 -0.36
N GLU A 120 -7.79 2.87 0.13
CA GLU A 120 -9.18 2.58 -0.17
C GLU A 120 -9.97 3.84 -0.47
N TRP A 121 -10.84 3.76 -1.47
CA TRP A 121 -11.75 4.84 -1.81
C TRP A 121 -12.96 4.78 -0.88
N THR A 122 -13.10 5.75 0.01
CA THR A 122 -14.06 5.69 1.12
C THR A 122 -15.50 5.89 0.66
N GLN A 123 -15.75 6.44 -0.54
CA GLN A 123 -17.12 6.61 -1.05
C GLN A 123 -17.70 5.34 -1.68
N ARG A 124 -16.95 4.22 -1.72
CA ARG A 124 -17.50 2.96 -2.25
C ARG A 124 -18.66 2.47 -1.37
N HIS A 125 -19.75 2.07 -2.01
CA HIS A 125 -20.85 1.38 -1.33
C HIS A 125 -20.45 -0.07 -1.07
N ARG A 126 -20.05 -0.37 0.17
CA ARG A 126 -19.75 -1.73 0.62
C ARG A 126 -20.61 -2.04 1.84
N ASN A 127 -21.04 -3.30 1.97
CA ASN A 127 -21.67 -3.75 3.21
C ASN A 127 -20.60 -3.87 4.31
N ILE A 128 -20.22 -2.73 4.89
CA ILE A 128 -19.14 -2.65 5.88
C ILE A 128 -19.42 -3.51 7.12
N ALA A 129 -20.70 -3.69 7.47
CA ALA A 129 -21.11 -4.51 8.61
C ALA A 129 -20.83 -6.00 8.36
N GLU A 130 -21.12 -6.49 7.16
CA GLU A 130 -20.82 -7.87 6.78
C GLU A 130 -19.32 -8.14 6.73
N VAL A 131 -18.55 -7.21 6.16
CA VAL A 131 -17.08 -7.34 6.12
C VAL A 131 -16.50 -7.33 7.53
N ALA A 132 -16.93 -6.40 8.38
CA ALA A 132 -16.49 -6.33 9.77
C ALA A 132 -16.81 -7.63 10.52
N LYS A 133 -18.01 -8.20 10.34
CA LYS A 133 -18.39 -9.46 10.98
C LYS A 133 -17.45 -10.63 10.65
N HIS A 134 -16.92 -10.69 9.43
CA HIS A 134 -16.05 -11.79 8.99
C HIS A 134 -14.57 -11.57 9.33
N TYR A 135 -14.10 -10.33 9.27
CA TYR A 135 -12.66 -10.04 9.31
C TYR A 135 -12.20 -9.26 10.54
N PHE A 136 -13.11 -8.65 11.32
CA PHE A 136 -12.70 -7.81 12.44
C PHE A 136 -12.76 -8.62 13.73
N SER A 137 -11.91 -8.25 14.67
CA SER A 137 -11.91 -8.85 16.00
C SER A 137 -13.15 -8.40 16.81
N PRO A 138 -13.54 -9.14 17.87
CA PRO A 138 -14.65 -8.74 18.72
C PRO A 138 -14.54 -7.31 19.30
N PRO A 139 -13.36 -6.82 19.78
CA PRO A 139 -13.22 -5.44 20.23
C PRO A 139 -13.47 -4.39 19.13
N GLU A 140 -13.01 -4.64 17.91
CA GLU A 140 -13.21 -3.71 16.77
C GLU A 140 -14.67 -3.69 16.32
N ILE A 141 -15.33 -4.86 16.28
CA ILE A 141 -16.76 -4.96 15.96
C ILE A 141 -17.59 -4.17 16.98
N LYS A 142 -17.29 -4.34 18.28
CA LYS A 142 -17.97 -3.60 19.35
C LYS A 142 -17.79 -2.08 19.17
N ALA A 143 -16.56 -1.63 18.96
CA ALA A 143 -16.28 -0.21 18.72
C ALA A 143 -17.04 0.35 17.51
N LEU A 144 -17.12 -0.40 16.40
CA LEU A 144 -17.92 0.00 15.23
C LEU A 144 -19.43 0.09 15.53
N GLN A 145 -19.97 -0.80 16.36
CA GLN A 145 -21.39 -0.82 16.70
C GLN A 145 -21.81 0.36 17.59
N GLU A 146 -20.89 0.86 18.41
CA GLU A 146 -21.12 1.99 19.31
C GLU A 146 -21.05 3.36 18.60
N MET A 147 -20.56 3.41 17.36
CA MET A 147 -20.41 4.65 16.59
C MET A 147 -21.65 5.00 15.75
N ALA A 148 -21.92 6.31 15.63
CA ALA A 148 -22.89 6.84 14.66
C ALA A 148 -22.46 6.55 13.22
N ALA A 149 -23.43 6.43 12.30
CA ALA A 149 -23.19 5.91 10.95
C ALA A 149 -22.06 6.61 10.16
N PRO A 150 -21.93 7.96 10.14
CA PRO A 150 -20.83 8.62 9.41
C PRO A 150 -19.44 8.30 10.00
N GLN A 151 -19.33 8.30 11.34
CA GLN A 151 -18.07 8.01 12.03
C GLN A 151 -17.69 6.53 11.88
N ARG A 152 -18.67 5.63 12.00
CA ARG A 152 -18.50 4.19 11.79
C ARG A 152 -17.94 3.87 10.42
N HIS A 153 -18.43 4.56 9.38
CA HIS A 153 -17.97 4.36 8.02
C HIS A 153 -16.49 4.74 7.85
N ILE A 154 -16.08 5.91 8.37
CA ILE A 154 -14.69 6.35 8.35
C ILE A 154 -13.80 5.36 9.13
N TYR A 155 -14.20 5.04 10.35
CA TYR A 155 -13.45 4.14 11.23
C TYR A 155 -13.30 2.72 10.65
N PHE A 156 -14.29 2.24 9.91
CA PHE A 156 -14.19 0.98 9.18
C PHE A 156 -13.04 0.99 8.16
N PHE A 157 -12.92 2.05 7.35
CA PHE A 157 -11.83 2.14 6.37
C PHE A 157 -10.47 2.33 7.04
N GLU A 158 -10.41 3.08 8.13
CA GLU A 158 -9.21 3.22 8.94
C GLU A 158 -8.69 1.86 9.43
N LEU A 159 -9.57 1.03 10.02
CA LEU A 159 -9.22 -0.32 10.47
C LEU A 159 -8.91 -1.27 9.31
N TRP A 160 -9.72 -1.23 8.24
CA TRP A 160 -9.55 -2.12 7.10
C TRP A 160 -8.19 -1.90 6.42
N THR A 161 -7.82 -0.64 6.18
CA THR A 161 -6.54 -0.29 5.56
C THR A 161 -5.37 -0.69 6.46
N LEU A 162 -5.46 -0.52 7.79
CA LEU A 162 -4.45 -1.02 8.72
C LEU A 162 -4.27 -2.54 8.65
N LYS A 163 -5.38 -3.30 8.66
CA LYS A 163 -5.35 -4.78 8.55
C LYS A 163 -4.71 -5.22 7.23
N GLU A 164 -5.12 -4.62 6.12
CA GLU A 164 -4.56 -4.95 4.79
C GLU A 164 -3.08 -4.56 4.67
N ALA A 165 -2.69 -3.38 5.16
CA ALA A 165 -1.29 -2.96 5.16
C ALA A 165 -0.43 -3.92 6.00
N TYR A 166 -0.91 -4.33 7.17
CA TYR A 166 -0.24 -5.30 8.03
C TYR A 166 -0.03 -6.66 7.33
N ILE A 167 -1.09 -7.29 6.80
CA ILE A 167 -0.96 -8.62 6.17
C ILE A 167 -0.12 -8.57 4.89
N LYS A 168 -0.08 -7.42 4.20
CA LYS A 168 0.81 -7.15 3.06
C LYS A 168 2.27 -7.02 3.50
N ALA A 169 2.54 -6.40 4.65
CA ALA A 169 3.88 -6.36 5.25
C ALA A 169 4.34 -7.77 5.62
N CYS A 170 3.51 -8.56 6.30
CA CYS A 170 3.82 -9.96 6.64
C CYS A 170 4.00 -10.85 5.40
N GLY A 171 3.38 -10.50 4.28
CA GLY A 171 3.49 -11.23 3.01
C GLY A 171 2.75 -12.56 2.99
N GLN A 172 1.82 -12.79 3.92
CA GLN A 172 1.00 -14.01 4.03
C GLN A 172 -0.45 -13.81 3.54
N GLY A 173 -0.87 -12.56 3.29
CA GLY A 173 -2.21 -12.26 2.79
C GLY A 173 -3.32 -12.76 3.73
N MET A 174 -4.44 -13.19 3.15
CA MET A 174 -5.64 -13.63 3.89
C MET A 174 -5.46 -14.96 4.67
N SER A 175 -4.29 -15.61 4.62
CA SER A 175 -4.04 -16.75 5.51
C SER A 175 -3.82 -16.32 6.96
N ILE A 176 -3.53 -15.03 7.19
CA ILE A 176 -3.54 -14.45 8.53
C ILE A 176 -5.01 -14.29 8.95
N PRO A 177 -5.43 -14.80 10.11
CA PRO A 177 -6.79 -14.62 10.59
C PRO A 177 -7.01 -13.18 11.11
N LEU A 178 -7.58 -12.32 10.26
CA LEU A 178 -7.77 -10.89 10.56
C LEU A 178 -8.60 -10.61 11.83
N ASN A 179 -9.42 -11.57 12.27
CA ASN A 179 -10.23 -11.47 13.48
C ASN A 179 -9.48 -11.84 14.78
N GLN A 180 -8.22 -12.28 14.68
CA GLN A 180 -7.38 -12.65 15.84
C GLN A 180 -6.41 -11.55 16.29
N PHE A 181 -6.53 -10.35 15.73
CA PHE A 181 -5.80 -9.18 16.18
C PHE A 181 -6.62 -7.91 15.98
N HIS A 182 -6.26 -6.86 16.72
CA HIS A 182 -6.87 -5.55 16.62
C HIS A 182 -5.84 -4.45 16.77
N PHE A 183 -6.23 -3.25 16.33
CA PHE A 183 -5.40 -2.06 16.49
C PHE A 183 -5.88 -1.21 17.68
N GLN A 184 -4.92 -0.73 18.46
CA GLN A 184 -5.15 0.25 19.52
C GLN A 184 -4.34 1.50 19.20
N ARG A 185 -5.01 2.66 19.17
CA ARG A 185 -4.36 3.94 18.91
C ARG A 185 -4.06 4.65 20.23
N SER A 186 -2.81 5.07 20.42
CA SER A 186 -2.41 6.01 21.46
C SER A 186 -2.23 7.42 20.87
N LYS A 187 -1.75 8.38 21.66
CA LYS A 187 -1.40 9.71 21.14
C LYS A 187 -0.15 9.69 20.24
N GLN A 188 0.68 8.65 20.35
CA GLN A 188 2.03 8.63 19.78
C GLN A 188 2.27 7.44 18.83
N HIS A 189 1.43 6.41 18.86
CA HIS A 189 1.62 5.21 18.04
C HIS A 189 0.29 4.49 17.79
N ILE A 190 0.28 3.62 16.77
CA ILE A 190 -0.75 2.58 16.59
C ILE A 190 -0.09 1.26 16.99
N ASP A 191 -0.71 0.54 17.91
CA ASP A 191 -0.27 -0.79 18.33
C ASP A 191 -1.17 -1.86 17.73
N ILE A 192 -0.58 -3.00 17.42
CA ILE A 192 -1.30 -4.25 17.16
C ILE A 192 -1.36 -5.10 18.44
N ARG A 193 -2.54 -5.66 18.73
CA ARG A 193 -2.80 -6.55 19.86
C ARG A 193 -3.41 -7.84 19.35
N TYR A 194 -2.86 -8.97 19.75
CA TYR A 194 -3.35 -10.29 19.35
C TYR A 194 -4.30 -10.85 20.41
N THR A 195 -5.37 -11.51 19.98
CA THR A 195 -6.35 -12.13 20.89
C THR A 195 -5.87 -13.47 21.44
N GLN A 196 -4.86 -14.07 20.79
CA GLN A 196 -4.20 -15.32 21.17
C GLN A 196 -2.71 -15.25 20.79
N PRO A 197 -1.81 -15.97 21.48
CA PRO A 197 -0.41 -16.07 21.07
C PRO A 197 -0.25 -16.62 19.65
N THR A 198 0.63 -16.02 18.86
CA THR A 198 0.93 -16.43 17.47
C THR A 198 2.41 -16.16 17.17
N PRO A 199 3.09 -16.88 16.26
CA PRO A 199 4.47 -16.53 15.89
C PRO A 199 4.65 -15.05 15.47
N LEU A 200 3.62 -14.46 14.86
CA LEU A 200 3.61 -13.05 14.47
C LEU A 200 3.59 -12.08 15.68
N SER A 201 3.15 -12.53 16.86
CA SER A 201 3.12 -11.68 18.07
C SER A 201 4.51 -11.44 18.66
N ASN A 202 5.53 -12.17 18.19
CA ASN A 202 6.93 -11.95 18.56
C ASN A 202 7.64 -10.98 17.60
N GLU A 203 6.97 -10.54 16.53
CA GLU A 203 7.49 -9.60 15.57
C GLU A 203 7.00 -8.18 15.87
N CYS A 204 7.86 -7.20 15.64
CA CYS A 204 7.51 -5.79 15.80
C CYS A 204 7.12 -5.16 14.47
N TYR A 205 6.08 -4.32 14.50
CA TYR A 205 5.60 -3.56 13.37
C TYR A 205 5.28 -2.13 13.78
N GLN A 206 5.57 -1.20 12.88
CA GLN A 206 5.17 0.20 13.00
C GLN A 206 4.15 0.51 11.92
N PHE A 207 3.20 1.38 12.26
CA PHE A 207 2.05 1.65 11.42
C PHE A 207 1.82 3.14 11.27
N TRP A 208 1.40 3.52 10.08
CA TRP A 208 0.93 4.87 9.79
C TRP A 208 -0.44 4.83 9.13
N GLN A 209 -1.22 5.87 9.35
CA GLN A 209 -2.44 6.16 8.61
C GLN A 209 -2.33 7.54 7.98
N PHE A 210 -2.87 7.69 6.78
CA PHE A 210 -2.83 8.95 6.05
C PHE A 210 -4.07 9.08 5.16
N GLN A 211 -4.41 10.30 4.79
CA GLN A 211 -5.56 10.58 3.94
C GLN A 211 -5.11 11.26 2.66
N PHE A 212 -5.23 10.58 1.53
CA PHE A 212 -4.93 11.17 0.23
C PHE A 212 -6.20 11.83 -0.30
N ALA A 213 -6.18 13.14 -0.53
CA ALA A 213 -7.39 13.93 -0.78
C ALA A 213 -8.48 13.67 0.30
N ALA A 214 -9.73 14.08 0.05
CA ALA A 214 -10.80 13.93 1.04
C ALA A 214 -11.40 12.51 1.11
N ASN A 215 -11.17 11.67 0.10
CA ASN A 215 -11.93 10.43 -0.12
C ASN A 215 -11.08 9.16 -0.24
N TYR A 216 -9.78 9.22 0.08
CA TYR A 216 -8.94 8.02 0.16
C TYR A 216 -8.33 7.87 1.54
N GLN A 217 -8.64 6.76 2.18
CA GLN A 217 -8.02 6.35 3.43
C GLN A 217 -6.86 5.42 3.11
N GLY A 218 -5.68 5.69 3.66
CA GLY A 218 -4.50 4.86 3.48
C GLY A 218 -3.86 4.45 4.80
N ALA A 219 -3.11 3.34 4.75
CA ALA A 219 -2.28 2.89 5.85
C ALA A 219 -0.97 2.27 5.35
N LEU A 220 0.05 2.33 6.19
CA LEU A 220 1.36 1.71 5.99
C LEU A 220 1.68 0.84 7.19
N ALA A 221 2.37 -0.27 6.94
CA ALA A 221 2.96 -1.12 7.96
C ALA A 221 4.39 -1.46 7.54
N ILE A 222 5.36 -1.33 8.45
CA ILE A 222 6.73 -1.78 8.23
C ILE A 222 7.14 -2.73 9.35
N LYS A 223 7.80 -3.83 9.00
CA LYS A 223 8.45 -4.70 9.99
C LYS A 223 9.62 -3.96 10.60
N SER A 224 9.63 -3.81 11.92
CA SER A 224 10.62 -3.01 12.65
C SER A 224 11.30 -3.83 13.75
N LYS A 225 12.31 -3.24 14.39
CA LYS A 225 12.94 -3.80 15.59
C LYS A 225 12.13 -3.51 16.86
N SER A 226 11.33 -2.45 16.85
CA SER A 226 10.51 -2.00 17.97
C SER A 226 9.15 -1.51 17.48
N ASN A 227 8.12 -1.63 18.30
CA ASN A 227 6.78 -1.10 18.01
C ASN A 227 6.66 0.41 18.30
N SER A 228 7.55 0.98 19.11
CA SER A 228 7.40 2.34 19.67
C SER A 228 8.45 3.34 19.22
N ASP A 229 9.52 2.91 18.55
CA ASP A 229 10.65 3.77 18.18
C ASP A 229 10.52 4.30 16.74
N TYR A 230 9.54 5.20 16.52
CA TYR A 230 9.24 5.76 15.19
C TYR A 230 10.33 6.73 14.75
N HIS A 231 11.26 6.24 13.95
CA HIS A 231 12.35 7.03 13.37
C HIS A 231 12.23 7.18 11.85
N HIS A 232 11.18 6.62 11.24
CA HIS A 232 10.98 6.73 9.80
C HIS A 232 10.41 8.08 9.39
N SER A 233 10.96 8.64 8.32
CA SER A 233 10.36 9.80 7.64
C SER A 233 9.54 9.34 6.43
N LEU A 234 8.30 9.83 6.32
CA LEU A 234 7.42 9.52 5.19
C LEU A 234 7.49 10.66 4.17
N HIS A 235 7.77 10.31 2.92
CA HIS A 235 7.84 11.26 1.80
C HIS A 235 6.80 10.86 0.76
N PHE A 236 5.75 11.65 0.65
CA PHE A 236 4.64 11.41 -0.27
C PHE A 236 4.87 12.15 -1.59
N LYS A 237 4.62 11.45 -2.71
CA LYS A 237 4.89 11.96 -4.05
C LYS A 237 3.78 11.61 -5.02
N LYS A 238 3.34 12.57 -5.82
CA LYS A 238 2.47 12.33 -6.98
C LYS A 238 3.32 12.29 -8.23
N VAL A 239 3.04 11.35 -9.15
CA VAL A 239 3.84 11.19 -10.37
C VAL A 239 2.96 10.86 -11.58
N VAL A 240 3.43 11.24 -12.77
CA VAL A 240 2.98 10.63 -14.03
C VAL A 240 4.07 9.67 -14.50
N PRO A 241 3.85 8.33 -14.43
CA PRO A 241 4.88 7.34 -14.78
C PRO A 241 5.50 7.56 -16.16
N LEU A 242 6.78 7.19 -16.31
CA LEU A 242 7.62 7.42 -17.50
C LEU A 242 7.82 8.89 -17.94
N THR A 243 7.41 9.86 -17.12
CA THR A 243 7.66 11.29 -17.39
C THR A 243 8.48 11.92 -16.26
N ASN A 244 8.90 13.17 -16.47
CA ASN A 244 9.55 13.98 -15.44
C ASN A 244 8.56 14.71 -14.52
N VAL A 245 7.24 14.51 -14.69
CA VAL A 245 6.21 15.13 -13.85
C VAL A 245 6.14 14.39 -12.52
N GLU A 246 6.71 15.00 -11.48
CA GLU A 246 6.73 14.56 -10.10
C GLU A 246 6.47 15.76 -9.19
N GLU A 247 5.65 15.56 -8.16
CA GLU A 247 5.32 16.57 -7.16
C GLU A 247 5.46 15.94 -5.77
N SER A 248 6.28 16.55 -4.91
CA SER A 248 6.25 16.23 -3.48
C SER A 248 4.97 16.82 -2.88
N ILE A 249 4.19 15.99 -2.20
CA ILE A 249 2.92 16.41 -1.60
C ILE A 249 2.98 16.25 -0.09
N ASN A 250 2.41 17.19 0.63
CA ASN A 250 2.29 17.08 2.08
C ASN A 250 0.98 16.37 2.42
N ILE A 251 1.08 15.19 3.04
CA ILE A 251 -0.08 14.43 3.49
C ILE A 251 -0.01 14.29 5.01
N PRO A 252 -1.01 14.81 5.75
CA PRO A 252 -1.13 14.55 7.17
C PRO A 252 -1.22 13.06 7.43
N HIS A 253 -0.41 12.57 8.38
CA HIS A 253 -0.34 11.15 8.65
C HIS A 253 -0.10 10.88 10.14
N PHE A 254 -0.81 9.94 10.73
CA PHE A 254 -0.53 9.47 12.08
C PHE A 254 0.48 8.32 12.00
N PRO A 255 1.55 8.24 12.82
CA PRO A 255 1.73 8.97 14.07
C PRO A 255 2.29 10.38 13.99
N HIS A 256 2.84 10.87 12.86
CA HIS A 256 3.40 12.23 12.81
C HIS A 256 2.88 13.16 11.71
N SER A 257 1.69 13.70 12.01
CA SER A 257 1.21 15.08 11.90
C SER A 257 -0.04 15.20 12.79
N PHE A 258 0.15 15.66 14.03
CA PHE A 258 -0.80 16.52 14.74
C PHE A 258 -0.12 17.89 14.80
N ALA A 259 -0.86 18.98 14.58
CA ALA A 259 -0.36 20.32 14.88
C ALA A 259 0.05 20.42 16.36
#